data_AF-U9TSJ2-F1
#
_entry.id   AF-U9TSJ2-F1
#
_cell.length_a   1.000
_cell.length_b   1.000
_cell.length_c   1.000
_cell.angle_alpha   90.00
_cell.angle_beta   90.00
_cell.angle_gamma   90.00
#
_symmetry.space_group_name_H-M   'P 1'
#
loop_
_entity.id
_entity.type
_entity.pdbx_description
1 polymer ?
#
loop_
_entity_poly.entity_id
_entity_poly.type
_entity_poly.pdbx_seq_one_letter_code
_entity_poly.pdbx_strand_id
1 'polypeptide(L)'
;MNITENYIGYDALISYLIESKNSPTYRRFLNLNQDIIILSLNSLTNSSSALDLDKWQNFDITWYNRFLNAAKNLFEPDIFVAVKDKVHLFFILQSVGNS
;
A
#
# COMPACT_ATOMS: atom_id res chain seq x y z
N MET A 1 -18.43 3.11 -10.86
CA MET A 1 -18.67 1.76 -10.28
C MET A 1 -17.63 1.59 -9.20
N ASN A 2 -18.03 1.55 -7.93
CA ASN A 2 -17.09 1.39 -6.82
C ASN A 2 -16.63 -0.07 -6.85
N ILE A 3 -15.43 -0.33 -7.33
CA ILE A 3 -14.90 -1.68 -7.46
C ILE A 3 -14.47 -2.10 -6.05
N THR A 4 -15.34 -2.81 -5.33
CA THR A 4 -14.95 -3.46 -4.08
C THR A 4 -14.02 -4.62 -4.45
N GLU A 5 -12.71 -4.43 -4.28
CA GLU A 5 -11.75 -5.51 -4.55
C GLU A 5 -11.80 -6.53 -3.40
N ASN A 6 -11.92 -7.82 -3.73
CA ASN A 6 -12.10 -8.90 -2.75
C ASN A 6 -10.75 -9.48 -2.30
N TYR A 7 -9.93 -8.68 -1.61
CA TYR A 7 -8.69 -9.15 -1.00
C TYR A 7 -8.61 -8.81 0.49
N ILE A 8 -7.92 -9.64 1.28
CA ILE A 8 -7.70 -9.42 2.71
C ILE A 8 -7.02 -8.07 2.92
N GLY A 9 -7.66 -7.20 3.70
CA GLY A 9 -7.17 -5.86 4.01
C GLY A 9 -7.63 -4.75 3.06
N TYR A 10 -8.54 -5.03 2.12
CA TYR A 10 -9.21 -3.98 1.35
C TYR A 10 -9.92 -2.97 2.27
N ASP A 11 -10.75 -3.44 3.21
CA ASP A 11 -11.48 -2.55 4.12
C ASP A 11 -10.53 -1.72 4.99
N ALA A 12 -9.44 -2.32 5.47
CA ALA A 12 -8.41 -1.61 6.23
C ALA A 12 -7.73 -0.50 5.41
N LEU A 13 -7.47 -0.75 4.13
CA LEU A 13 -6.94 0.25 3.22
C LEU A 13 -7.92 1.41 3.02
N ILE A 14 -9.19 1.12 2.76
CA ILE A 14 -10.21 2.14 2.55
C ILE A 14 -10.41 2.98 3.82
N SER A 15 -10.58 2.34 4.98
CA SER A 15 -10.70 3.04 6.27
C SER A 15 -9.51 3.92 6.55
N TYR A 16 -8.28 3.41 6.37
CA TYR A 16 -7.06 4.20 6.54
C TYR A 16 -7.05 5.44 5.65
N LEU A 17 -7.39 5.31 4.36
CA LEU A 17 -7.38 6.43 3.42
C LEU A 17 -8.43 7.48 3.78
N ILE A 18 -9.62 7.07 4.23
CA ILE A 18 -10.66 7.99 4.69
C ILE A 18 -10.20 8.75 5.94
N GLU A 19 -9.67 8.04 6.94
CA GLU A 19 -9.22 8.62 8.21
C GLU A 19 -7.99 9.52 8.05
N SER A 20 -7.13 9.23 7.07
CA SER A 20 -5.88 9.95 6.85
C SER A 20 -5.90 10.89 5.65
N LYS A 21 -7.08 11.24 5.12
CA LYS A 21 -7.32 12.03 3.87
C LYS A 21 -6.33 13.17 3.61
N ASN A 22 -5.91 13.90 4.65
CA ASN A 22 -5.04 15.07 4.50
C ASN A 22 -3.57 14.74 4.23
N SER A 23 -3.09 13.55 4.62
CA SER A 23 -1.71 13.13 4.38
C SER A 23 -1.53 11.61 4.54
N PRO A 24 -2.19 10.80 3.71
CA PRO A 24 -2.02 9.35 3.74
C PRO A 24 -0.61 9.01 3.21
N THR A 25 0.05 8.04 3.83
CA THR A 25 1.34 7.52 3.34
C THR A 25 1.34 6.00 3.42
N TYR A 26 1.85 5.35 2.38
CA TYR A 26 1.91 3.89 2.30
C TYR A 26 2.68 3.27 3.48
N ARG A 27 3.83 3.86 3.87
CA ARG A 27 4.60 3.38 5.01
C ARG A 27 3.81 3.41 6.33
N ARG A 28 3.03 4.46 6.58
CA ARG A 28 2.21 4.55 7.80
C ARG A 28 1.05 3.56 7.75
N PHE A 29 0.46 3.33 6.58
CA PHE A 29 -0.55 2.28 6.39
C PHE A 29 0.00 0.89 6.77
N LEU A 30 1.18 0.53 6.26
CA LEU A 30 1.85 -0.74 6.59
C LEU A 30 2.11 -0.89 8.09
N ASN A 31 2.64 0.17 8.73
CA ASN A 31 2.95 0.14 10.16
C ASN A 31 1.70 -0.03 11.03
N LEU A 32 0.58 0.60 10.66
CA LEU A 32 -0.65 0.55 11.45
C LEU A 32 -1.46 -0.73 11.24
N ASN A 33 -1.29 -1.37 10.08
CA ASN A 33 -2.10 -2.53 9.68
C ASN A 33 -1.24 -3.79 9.47
N GLN A 34 -0.11 -3.88 10.18
CA GLN A 34 0.90 -4.93 9.97
C GLN A 34 0.30 -6.34 10.04
N ASP A 35 -0.57 -6.62 11.02
CA ASP A 35 -1.22 -7.93 11.17
C ASP A 35 -2.06 -8.29 9.94
N ILE A 36 -2.79 -7.33 9.39
CA ILE A 36 -3.63 -7.52 8.20
C ILE A 36 -2.77 -7.76 6.97
N ILE A 37 -1.64 -7.05 6.85
CA ILE A 37 -0.69 -7.24 5.76
C ILE A 37 -0.04 -8.62 5.83
N ILE A 38 0.36 -9.07 7.03
CA ILE A 38 0.90 -10.43 7.26
C ILE A 38 -0.17 -11.49 6.95
N LEU A 39 -1.42 -11.29 7.37
CA LEU A 39 -2.52 -12.20 7.05
C LEU A 39 -2.78 -12.28 5.55
N SER A 40 -2.78 -11.14 4.85
CA SER A 40 -2.91 -11.11 3.39
C SER A 40 -1.78 -11.85 2.70
N LEU A 41 -0.54 -11.67 3.17
CA LEU A 41 0.63 -12.36 2.64
C LEU A 41 0.54 -13.88 2.84
N ASN A 42 0.20 -14.32 4.04
CA ASN A 42 0.04 -15.74 4.36
C ASN A 42 -1.06 -16.42 3.53
N SER A 43 -2.15 -15.70 3.23
CA SER A 43 -3.22 -16.21 2.38
C SER A 43 -2.78 -16.43 0.93
N LEU A 44 -1.77 -15.67 0.46
CA LEU A 44 -1.27 -15.75 -0.90
C LEU A 44 -0.26 -16.88 -1.08
N THR A 45 0.57 -17.14 -0.07
CA THR A 45 1.68 -18.08 -0.20
C THR A 45 1.29 -19.53 -0.04
N ASN A 46 0.12 -19.86 0.55
CA ASN A 46 -0.41 -21.22 0.79
C ASN A 46 0.60 -22.24 1.37
N SER A 47 1.77 -21.78 1.81
CA SER A 47 2.92 -22.62 2.09
C SER A 47 3.78 -21.96 3.16
N SER A 48 4.16 -22.76 4.14
CA SER A 48 5.09 -22.44 5.22
C SER A 48 6.55 -22.25 4.74
N SER A 49 6.75 -22.02 3.44
CA SER A 49 8.09 -21.83 2.88
C SER A 49 8.56 -20.39 3.09
N ALA A 50 9.84 -20.22 3.41
CA ALA A 50 10.45 -18.91 3.55
C ALA A 50 10.20 -18.09 2.27
N LEU A 51 9.65 -16.90 2.44
CA LEU A 51 9.52 -15.94 1.36
C LEU A 51 10.92 -15.54 0.88
N ASP A 52 11.21 -15.85 -0.37
CA ASP A 52 12.38 -15.27 -1.05
C ASP A 52 12.17 -13.76 -1.25
N LEU A 53 13.26 -13.06 -1.52
CA LEU A 53 13.27 -11.60 -1.69
C LEU A 53 12.32 -11.16 -2.81
N ASP A 54 12.26 -11.92 -3.91
CA ASP A 54 11.46 -11.59 -5.08
C ASP A 54 9.95 -11.62 -4.76
N LYS A 55 9.50 -12.61 -3.98
CA LYS A 55 8.10 -12.68 -3.51
C LYS A 55 7.75 -11.51 -2.60
N TRP A 56 8.67 -11.11 -1.71
CA TRP A 56 8.47 -9.94 -0.85
C TRP A 56 8.35 -8.65 -1.66
N GLN A 57 9.26 -8.45 -2.63
CA GLN A 57 9.22 -7.28 -3.51
C GLN A 57 7.94 -7.24 -4.35
N ASN A 58 7.53 -8.37 -4.92
CA ASN A 58 6.31 -8.44 -5.71
C ASN A 58 5.06 -8.16 -4.86
N PHE A 59 5.03 -8.64 -3.62
CA PHE A 59 3.96 -8.37 -2.68
C PHE A 59 3.89 -6.88 -2.29
N ASP A 60 5.03 -6.26 -1.99
CA ASP A 60 5.10 -4.83 -1.66
C ASP A 60 4.65 -3.96 -2.85
N ILE A 61 5.10 -4.27 -4.07
CA ILE A 61 4.65 -3.59 -5.30
C ILE A 61 3.12 -3.75 -5.49
N THR A 62 2.58 -4.93 -5.22
CA THR A 62 1.14 -5.19 -5.33
C THR A 62 0.34 -4.33 -4.36
N TRP A 63 0.74 -4.29 -3.08
CA TRP A 63 0.07 -3.48 -2.06
C TRP A 63 0.23 -1.99 -2.30
N TYR A 64 1.38 -1.59 -2.80
CA TYR A 64 1.64 -0.23 -3.22
C TYR A 64 0.70 0.23 -4.34
N ASN A 65 0.52 -0.60 -5.38
CA ASN A 65 -0.40 -0.29 -6.48
C ASN A 65 -1.85 -0.22 -6.01
N ARG A 66 -2.27 -1.12 -5.11
CA ARG A 66 -3.60 -1.08 -4.48
C ARG A 66 -3.80 0.24 -3.73
N PHE A 67 -2.81 0.67 -2.95
CA PHE A 67 -2.85 1.93 -2.22
C PHE A 67 -3.07 3.12 -3.16
N LEU A 68 -2.29 3.21 -4.25
CA LEU A 68 -2.43 4.28 -5.24
C LEU A 68 -3.79 4.23 -5.95
N ASN A 69 -4.26 3.05 -6.33
CA ASN A 69 -5.54 2.89 -7.02
C ASN A 69 -6.71 3.31 -6.12
N ALA A 70 -6.71 2.86 -4.85
CA ALA A 70 -7.72 3.23 -3.88
C ALA A 70 -7.70 4.74 -3.59
N ALA A 71 -6.51 5.34 -3.41
CA ALA A 71 -6.37 6.77 -3.22
C ALA A 71 -6.89 7.57 -4.42
N LYS A 72 -6.60 7.11 -5.64
CA LYS A 72 -7.10 7.73 -6.89
C LYS A 72 -8.63 7.69 -6.98
N ASN A 73 -9.24 6.61 -6.52
CA ASN A 73 -10.69 6.43 -6.57
C ASN A 73 -11.43 7.20 -5.46
N LEU A 74 -10.77 7.42 -4.31
CA LEU A 74 -11.36 8.07 -3.14
C LEU A 74 -11.14 9.58 -3.08
N PHE A 75 -10.03 10.08 -3.62
CA PHE A 75 -9.65 11.48 -3.48
C PHE A 75 -9.88 12.28 -4.76
N GLU A 76 -10.10 13.57 -4.58
CA GLU A 76 -10.10 14.52 -5.68
C GLU A 76 -8.70 14.55 -6.36
N PRO A 77 -8.62 14.91 -7.66
CA PRO A 77 -7.38 14.80 -8.42
C PRO A 77 -6.18 15.54 -7.82
N ASP A 78 -6.41 16.70 -7.20
CA ASP A 78 -5.40 17.53 -6.54
C ASP A 78 -4.81 16.85 -5.29
N ILE A 79 -5.67 16.27 -4.44
CA ILE A 79 -5.26 15.49 -3.27
C ILE A 79 -4.49 14.25 -3.73
N PHE A 80 -4.97 13.56 -4.77
CA PHE A 80 -4.28 12.39 -5.30
C PHE A 80 -2.87 12.72 -5.83
N VAL A 81 -2.70 13.82 -6.56
CA VAL A 81 -1.39 14.28 -7.03
C VAL A 81 -0.44 14.52 -5.84
N ALA A 82 -0.90 15.19 -4.79
CA ALA A 82 -0.09 15.41 -3.59
C ALA A 82 0.32 14.11 -2.88
N VAL A 83 -0.56 13.10 -2.85
CA VAL A 83 -0.23 11.77 -2.30
C VAL A 83 0.80 11.07 -3.17
N LYS A 84 0.60 11.06 -4.49
CA LYS A 84 1.52 10.44 -5.45
C LYS A 84 2.92 11.07 -5.38
N ASP A 85 3.00 12.39 -5.31
CA ASP A 85 4.28 13.13 -5.29
C ASP A 85 5.06 12.89 -4.00
N LYS A 86 4.39 12.92 -2.83
CA LYS A 86 5.02 12.58 -1.53
C LYS A 86 5.61 11.18 -1.53
N VAL A 87 4.93 10.27 -2.20
CA VAL A 87 5.34 8.88 -2.29
C VAL A 87 6.50 8.71 -3.27
N HIS A 88 6.49 9.37 -4.44
CA HIS A 88 7.63 9.38 -5.37
C HIS A 88 8.90 9.94 -4.72
N LEU A 89 8.78 11.02 -3.94
CA LEU A 89 9.91 11.60 -3.23
C LEU A 89 10.55 10.61 -2.24
N PHE A 90 9.75 9.79 -1.57
CA PHE A 90 10.25 8.78 -0.63
C PHE A 90 11.08 7.70 -1.33
N PHE A 91 10.67 7.23 -2.52
CA PHE A 91 11.44 6.25 -3.29
C PHE A 91 12.77 6.82 -3.80
N ILE A 92 12.79 8.08 -4.25
CA ILE A 92 14.03 8.73 -4.71
C ILE A 92 15.00 8.94 -3.55
N LEU A 93 14.53 9.33 -2.37
CA LEU A 93 15.42 9.51 -1.21
C LEU A 93 16.02 8.19 -0.70
N GLN A 94 15.28 7.08 -0.81
CA GLN A 94 15.78 5.74 -0.51
C GLN A 94 16.85 5.26 -1.51
N SER A 95 16.76 5.65 -2.78
CA SER A 95 17.77 5.29 -3.79
C SER A 95 19.03 6.13 -3.68
N VAL A 96 18.92 7.41 -3.30
CA VAL A 96 20.08 8.31 -3.12
C VAL A 96 20.83 8.01 -1.81
N GLY A 97 20.14 7.61 -0.75
CA GLY A 97 20.74 7.30 0.55
C GLY A 97 21.49 5.97 0.66
N ASN A 98 21.49 5.14 -0.38
CA ASN A 98 22.19 3.85 -0.45
C ASN A 98 23.38 3.86 -1.44
N SER A 99 23.89 5.06 -1.78
CA SER A 99 25.03 5.26 -2.70
C SER A 99 26.35 5.41 -1.96
#